data_AF-A0A1C6IDC8-F1
#
_entry.id   AF-A0A1C6IDC8-F1
#
_cell.length_a   1.000
_cell.length_b   1.000
_cell.length_c   1.000
_cell.angle_alpha   90.00
_cell.angle_beta   90.00
_cell.angle_gamma   90.00
#
_symmetry.space_group_name_H-M   'P 1'
#
loop_
_entity.id
_entity.type
_entity.pdbx_description
1 polymer ?
#
loop_
_entity_poly.entity_id
_entity_poly.type
_entity_poly.pdbx_seq_one_letter_code
_entity_poly.pdbx_strand_id
1 'polypeptide(L)'
;MSNSALICYTKLSPNHSGNRTHAIDTISIHCMAGNLSVESCGALFANSSRQASSNYGIGSDGRIALYVPEAYRSWCTSSRANDQRAITIEVANNGGAPDWPVSDKAYQALLNLVEDICQRNSIKKLVWSTVKNNRVNHVGGCNMTVHRDYAAKACPGDYLYDRHGSIAAEINKRLGGGSSTPSTPTTGSEQTATNYTVKVTATDLNIRSGPGTNYGRKGFIAPGVYTIVAEADGTGATKWGKLKSGVGWISLDYVTKTGTGATAAPAIKVGSKVTIDDGAVYGGLATTRGKAVPSGVSGPNRKYTVKQLATHKGEEEALLQEIVSWVALKYLNAV
;
A
#
# COMPACT_ATOMS: atom_id res chain seq x y z
N MET A 1 -8.94 5.01 -28.07
CA MET A 1 -8.05 4.57 -26.97
C MET A 1 -7.33 5.78 -26.44
N SER A 2 -7.68 6.23 -25.23
CA SER A 2 -6.96 7.28 -24.52
C SER A 2 -6.01 6.64 -23.50
N ASN A 3 -4.90 7.30 -23.17
CA ASN A 3 -4.05 6.87 -22.05
C ASN A 3 -4.71 7.23 -20.71
N SER A 4 -4.28 6.59 -19.63
CA SER A 4 -4.76 6.85 -18.27
C SER A 4 -4.46 8.29 -17.82
N ALA A 5 -5.39 8.93 -17.12
CA ALA A 5 -5.13 10.22 -16.47
C ALA A 5 -4.24 10.09 -15.21
N LEU A 6 -3.99 8.86 -14.74
CA LEU A 6 -3.18 8.58 -13.55
C LEU A 6 -1.66 8.69 -13.80
N ILE A 7 -1.25 8.90 -15.05
CA ILE A 7 0.16 9.04 -15.44
C ILE A 7 0.74 10.30 -14.80
N CYS A 8 1.86 10.17 -14.09
CA CYS A 8 2.64 11.30 -13.57
C CYS A 8 4.05 11.41 -14.18
N TYR A 9 4.44 10.46 -15.04
CA TYR A 9 5.72 10.47 -15.76
C TYR A 9 5.58 9.83 -17.14
N THR A 10 6.27 10.37 -18.15
CA THR A 10 6.25 9.82 -19.51
C THR A 10 7.67 9.72 -20.04
N LYS A 11 8.05 8.53 -20.53
CA LYS A 11 9.30 8.30 -21.25
C LYS A 11 9.06 7.25 -22.32
N LEU A 12 8.80 7.70 -23.55
CA LEU A 12 8.38 6.82 -24.63
C LEU A 12 9.50 5.90 -25.10
N SER A 13 9.15 4.63 -25.26
CA SER A 13 9.98 3.57 -25.86
C SER A 13 9.81 3.56 -27.37
N PRO A 14 10.90 3.46 -28.16
CA PRO A 14 10.80 3.21 -29.60
C PRO A 14 10.38 1.76 -29.93
N ASN A 15 10.47 0.84 -28.95
CA ASN A 15 10.19 -0.57 -29.14
C ASN A 15 8.68 -0.84 -29.06
N HIS A 16 7.95 -0.57 -30.14
CA HIS A 16 6.52 -0.86 -30.28
C HIS A 16 6.16 -1.17 -31.74
N SER A 17 4.99 -1.78 -31.99
CA SER A 17 4.55 -2.05 -33.38
C SER A 17 3.50 -1.08 -33.92
N GLY A 18 3.41 0.13 -33.36
CA GLY A 18 2.40 1.10 -33.76
C GLY A 18 0.99 0.62 -33.41
N ASN A 19 0.00 1.09 -34.17
CA ASN A 19 -1.42 0.84 -33.90
C ASN A 19 -1.73 -0.64 -33.63
N ARG A 20 -2.53 -0.87 -32.59
CA ARG A 20 -3.07 -2.19 -32.29
C ARG A 20 -3.95 -2.68 -33.42
N THR A 21 -3.92 -3.99 -33.65
CA THR A 21 -4.82 -4.67 -34.59
C THR A 21 -5.98 -5.36 -33.88
N HIS A 22 -6.17 -5.08 -32.59
CA HIS A 22 -7.22 -5.64 -31.77
C HIS A 22 -7.67 -4.60 -30.73
N ALA A 23 -8.94 -4.68 -30.31
CA ALA A 23 -9.41 -3.91 -29.17
C ALA A 23 -8.66 -4.30 -27.89
N ILE A 24 -8.49 -3.36 -26.97
CA ILE A 24 -7.98 -3.70 -25.64
C ILE A 24 -9.08 -4.43 -24.88
N ASP A 25 -8.83 -5.67 -24.53
CA ASP A 25 -9.75 -6.47 -23.71
C ASP A 25 -9.04 -7.30 -22.64
N THR A 26 -7.71 -7.21 -22.58
CA THR A 26 -6.85 -8.05 -21.75
C THR A 26 -5.92 -7.18 -20.89
N ILE A 27 -5.59 -7.66 -19.69
CA ILE A 27 -4.57 -7.06 -18.83
C ILE A 27 -3.43 -8.07 -18.62
N SER A 28 -2.20 -7.64 -18.85
CA SER A 28 -1.00 -8.41 -18.52
C SER A 28 -0.19 -7.70 -17.44
N ILE A 29 -0.10 -8.31 -16.25
CA ILE A 29 0.64 -7.74 -15.12
C ILE A 29 2.03 -8.39 -15.06
N HIS A 30 3.05 -7.55 -14.94
CA HIS A 30 4.46 -7.91 -14.88
C HIS A 30 5.08 -7.40 -13.59
N CYS A 31 6.24 -7.95 -13.24
CA CYS A 31 7.13 -7.35 -12.25
C CYS A 31 8.45 -6.96 -12.91
N MET A 32 9.04 -5.86 -12.43
CA MET A 32 10.33 -5.38 -12.94
C MET A 32 11.51 -6.27 -12.55
N ALA A 33 11.28 -7.31 -11.74
CA ALA A 33 12.31 -8.16 -11.13
C ALA A 33 13.39 -7.34 -10.39
N GLY A 34 12.95 -6.26 -9.75
CA GLY A 34 13.79 -5.29 -9.08
C GLY A 34 13.00 -4.05 -8.67
N ASN A 35 13.63 -3.20 -7.86
CA ASN A 35 13.03 -1.94 -7.40
C ASN A 35 13.50 -0.76 -8.26
N LEU A 36 13.05 -0.72 -9.51
CA LEU A 36 13.36 0.40 -10.40
C LEU A 36 12.34 1.51 -10.16
N SER A 37 12.83 2.76 -10.13
CA SER A 37 11.97 3.92 -10.29
C SER A 37 11.33 3.92 -11.68
N VAL A 38 10.25 4.70 -11.85
CA VAL A 38 9.64 4.86 -13.18
C VAL A 38 10.58 5.52 -14.19
N GLU A 39 11.50 6.38 -13.73
CA GLU A 39 12.54 6.97 -14.56
C GLU A 39 13.56 5.93 -15.02
N SER A 40 14.05 5.09 -14.10
CA SER A 40 15.06 4.07 -14.41
C SER A 40 14.49 3.00 -15.35
N CYS A 41 13.26 2.56 -15.11
CA CYS A 41 12.57 1.62 -15.99
C CYS A 41 12.31 2.26 -17.38
N GLY A 42 11.84 3.50 -17.41
CA GLY A 42 11.66 4.25 -18.65
C GLY A 42 12.96 4.45 -19.44
N ALA A 43 14.09 4.69 -18.77
CA ALA A 43 15.40 4.79 -19.41
C ALA A 43 15.83 3.47 -20.07
N LEU A 44 15.54 2.32 -19.45
CA LEU A 44 15.81 1.01 -20.05
C LEU A 44 14.96 0.78 -21.30
N PHE A 45 13.67 1.12 -21.26
CA PHE A 45 12.79 0.92 -22.41
C PHE A 45 13.00 1.96 -23.52
N ALA A 46 13.51 3.15 -23.22
CA ALA A 46 13.89 4.14 -24.22
C ALA A 46 15.06 3.68 -25.11
N ASN A 47 15.85 2.70 -24.67
CA ASN A 47 16.92 2.13 -25.48
C ASN A 47 16.35 1.16 -26.53
N SER A 48 16.50 1.48 -27.82
CA SER A 48 16.05 0.63 -28.93
C SER A 48 16.71 -0.75 -28.95
N SER A 49 17.95 -0.88 -28.44
CA SER A 49 18.62 -2.19 -28.36
C SER A 49 18.02 -3.12 -27.31
N ARG A 50 17.18 -2.62 -26.40
CA ARG A 50 16.52 -3.42 -25.36
C ARG A 50 15.54 -4.43 -25.96
N GLN A 51 14.94 -4.11 -27.11
CA GLN A 51 13.95 -4.96 -27.79
C GLN A 51 12.80 -5.41 -26.86
N ALA A 52 12.43 -4.55 -25.90
CA ALA A 52 11.34 -4.79 -24.95
C ALA A 52 10.74 -3.45 -24.48
N SER A 53 9.48 -3.51 -24.04
CA SER A 53 8.74 -2.37 -23.48
C SER A 53 7.48 -2.85 -22.77
N SER A 54 6.91 -2.04 -21.89
CA SER A 54 5.51 -2.17 -21.47
C SER A 54 4.70 -0.94 -21.86
N ASN A 55 3.37 -0.99 -21.73
CA ASN A 55 2.55 0.22 -21.85
C ASN A 55 2.78 1.14 -20.64
N TYR A 56 2.69 0.56 -19.44
CA TYR A 56 2.84 1.28 -18.17
C TYR A 56 3.95 0.72 -17.29
N GLY A 57 4.48 1.57 -16.42
CA GLY A 57 5.32 1.20 -15.27
C GLY A 57 4.78 1.77 -13.97
N ILE A 58 4.94 1.05 -12.87
CA ILE A 58 4.56 1.50 -11.52
C ILE A 58 5.77 1.38 -10.60
N GLY A 59 6.24 2.50 -10.04
CA GLY A 59 7.33 2.53 -9.08
C GLY A 59 6.89 2.05 -7.69
N SER A 60 7.82 1.64 -6.83
CA SER A 60 7.50 1.24 -5.44
C SER A 60 6.90 2.37 -4.60
N ASP A 61 7.01 3.61 -5.07
CA ASP A 61 6.40 4.81 -4.51
C ASP A 61 4.93 5.01 -4.94
N GLY A 62 4.41 4.19 -5.86
CA GLY A 62 3.05 4.28 -6.39
C GLY A 62 2.91 5.21 -7.60
N ARG A 63 4.00 5.80 -8.10
CA ARG A 63 3.97 6.62 -9.32
C ARG A 63 3.73 5.75 -10.54
N ILE A 64 2.90 6.23 -11.46
CA ILE A 64 2.54 5.54 -12.70
C ILE A 64 3.16 6.28 -13.88
N ALA A 65 3.83 5.54 -14.74
CA ALA A 65 4.46 6.06 -15.94
C ALA A 65 3.92 5.43 -17.21
N LEU A 66 3.94 6.20 -18.29
CA LEU A 66 3.65 5.73 -19.65
C LEU A 66 4.96 5.55 -20.43
N TYR A 67 5.15 4.36 -20.99
CA TYR A 67 6.28 4.04 -21.87
C TYR A 67 5.86 3.73 -23.29
N VAL A 68 4.68 3.14 -23.50
CA VAL A 68 4.09 2.95 -24.83
C VAL A 68 2.62 3.36 -24.78
N PRO A 69 2.16 4.30 -25.63
CA PRO A 69 0.75 4.70 -25.68
C PRO A 69 -0.19 3.49 -25.80
N GLU A 70 -1.36 3.53 -25.16
CA GLU A 70 -2.32 2.42 -25.20
C GLU A 70 -2.79 2.11 -26.62
N ALA A 71 -2.82 3.10 -27.52
CA ALA A 71 -3.11 2.87 -28.93
C ALA A 71 -2.10 1.95 -29.62
N TYR A 72 -0.90 1.80 -29.06
CA TYR A 72 0.19 1.02 -29.63
C TYR A 72 0.45 -0.29 -28.89
N ARG A 73 0.92 -1.27 -29.66
CA ARG A 73 1.37 -2.56 -29.14
C ARG A 73 2.77 -2.46 -28.55
N SER A 74 2.88 -2.66 -27.24
CA SER A 74 4.16 -2.86 -26.55
C SER A 74 4.77 -4.24 -26.86
N TRP A 75 6.08 -4.40 -26.64
CA TRP A 75 6.81 -5.68 -26.77
C TRP A 75 7.13 -6.25 -25.38
N CYS A 76 6.18 -6.97 -24.78
CA CYS A 76 6.25 -7.28 -23.35
C CYS A 76 6.19 -8.78 -23.04
N THR A 77 5.13 -9.46 -23.46
CA THR A 77 4.83 -10.81 -22.96
C THR A 77 5.53 -11.93 -23.72
N SER A 78 6.35 -11.62 -24.73
CA SER A 78 6.85 -12.59 -25.71
C SER A 78 5.76 -13.24 -26.58
N SER A 79 4.53 -12.69 -26.57
CA SER A 79 3.45 -13.10 -27.46
C SER A 79 2.87 -11.87 -28.15
N ARG A 80 3.15 -11.72 -29.45
CA ARG A 80 2.57 -10.63 -30.26
C ARG A 80 1.04 -10.64 -30.20
N ALA A 81 0.43 -11.83 -30.26
CA ALA A 81 -1.02 -11.98 -30.22
C ALA A 81 -1.62 -11.46 -28.90
N ASN A 82 -1.02 -11.83 -27.76
CA ASN A 82 -1.44 -11.31 -26.46
C ASN A 82 -1.18 -9.80 -26.34
N ASP A 83 0.01 -9.34 -26.71
CA ASP A 83 0.38 -7.93 -26.62
C ASP A 83 -0.52 -7.02 -27.48
N GLN A 84 -1.13 -7.51 -28.58
CA GLN A 84 -2.12 -6.75 -29.37
C GLN A 84 -3.41 -6.48 -28.59
N ARG A 85 -3.80 -7.39 -27.69
CA ARG A 85 -5.01 -7.32 -26.87
C ARG A 85 -4.79 -6.69 -25.51
N ALA A 86 -3.57 -6.84 -24.98
CA ALA A 86 -3.25 -6.54 -23.61
C ALA A 86 -2.71 -5.13 -23.39
N ILE A 87 -3.17 -4.47 -22.33
CA ILE A 87 -2.35 -3.45 -21.67
C ILE A 87 -1.36 -4.17 -20.75
N THR A 88 -0.07 -3.90 -20.95
CA THR A 88 1.03 -4.50 -20.20
C THR A 88 1.55 -3.52 -19.15
N ILE A 89 1.71 -3.99 -17.91
CA ILE A 89 2.03 -3.14 -16.75
C ILE A 89 3.20 -3.75 -16.00
N GLU A 90 4.34 -3.04 -15.97
CA GLU A 90 5.50 -3.40 -15.16
C GLU A 90 5.39 -2.81 -13.76
N VAL A 91 5.46 -3.64 -12.72
CA VAL A 91 5.34 -3.19 -11.33
C VAL A 91 6.67 -3.40 -10.61
N ALA A 92 7.21 -2.35 -10.02
CA ALA A 92 8.45 -2.41 -9.24
C ALA A 92 8.26 -3.31 -8.03
N ASN A 93 9.20 -4.23 -7.83
CA ASN A 93 9.30 -4.97 -6.59
C ASN A 93 9.92 -4.07 -5.50
N ASN A 94 9.75 -4.42 -4.23
CA ASN A 94 10.50 -3.82 -3.11
C ASN A 94 11.31 -4.85 -2.31
N GLY A 95 11.55 -6.00 -2.93
CA GLY A 95 12.37 -7.11 -2.44
C GLY A 95 12.61 -8.12 -3.55
N GLY A 96 13.41 -9.15 -3.27
CA GLY A 96 13.78 -10.19 -4.22
C GLY A 96 13.13 -11.55 -3.91
N ALA A 97 13.73 -12.60 -4.47
CA ALA A 97 13.35 -13.99 -4.17
C ALA A 97 13.45 -14.31 -2.66
N PRO A 98 12.62 -15.25 -2.16
CA PRO A 98 11.61 -16.00 -2.92
C PRO A 98 10.32 -15.21 -3.20
N ASP A 99 10.01 -14.21 -2.37
CA ASP A 99 8.66 -13.65 -2.32
C ASP A 99 8.36 -12.59 -3.39
N TRP A 100 9.39 -11.93 -3.94
CA TRP A 100 9.27 -10.85 -4.92
C TRP A 100 8.19 -9.80 -4.53
N PRO A 101 8.24 -9.24 -3.31
CA PRO A 101 7.17 -8.40 -2.80
C PRO A 101 7.01 -7.12 -3.63
N VAL A 102 5.82 -6.56 -3.58
CA VAL A 102 5.46 -5.24 -4.14
C VAL A 102 4.97 -4.38 -2.97
N SER A 103 5.35 -3.11 -2.96
CA SER A 103 4.91 -2.19 -1.90
C SER A 103 3.39 -1.97 -1.93
N ASP A 104 2.81 -1.62 -0.79
CA ASP A 104 1.37 -1.30 -0.72
C ASP A 104 1.00 -0.14 -1.67
N LYS A 105 1.87 0.88 -1.80
CA LYS A 105 1.66 2.00 -2.70
C LYS A 105 1.59 1.56 -4.17
N ALA A 106 2.54 0.73 -4.60
CA ALA A 106 2.55 0.19 -5.96
C ALA A 106 1.36 -0.74 -6.22
N TYR A 107 0.97 -1.56 -5.24
CA TYR A 107 -0.19 -2.44 -5.35
C TYR A 107 -1.51 -1.65 -5.46
N GLN A 108 -1.68 -0.57 -4.69
CA GLN A 108 -2.87 0.29 -4.82
C GLN A 108 -2.89 1.05 -6.15
N ALA A 109 -1.74 1.57 -6.59
CA ALA A 109 -1.61 2.19 -7.91
C ALA A 109 -1.95 1.21 -9.04
N LEU A 110 -1.54 -0.06 -8.92
CA LEU A 110 -1.91 -1.12 -9.85
C LEU A 110 -3.43 -1.33 -9.91
N LEU A 111 -4.12 -1.42 -8.77
CA LEU A 111 -5.58 -1.58 -8.74
C LEU A 111 -6.28 -0.39 -9.41
N ASN A 112 -5.87 0.84 -9.08
CA ASN A 112 -6.48 2.05 -9.65
C ASN A 112 -6.24 2.14 -11.16
N LEU A 113 -5.04 1.79 -11.63
CA LEU A 113 -4.72 1.79 -13.05
C LEU A 113 -5.52 0.71 -13.80
N VAL A 114 -5.61 -0.50 -13.25
CA VAL A 114 -6.38 -1.59 -13.88
C VAL A 114 -7.86 -1.25 -13.95
N GLU A 115 -8.44 -0.65 -12.91
CA GLU A 115 -9.81 -0.17 -12.91
C GLU A 115 -10.05 0.89 -14.00
N ASP A 116 -9.19 1.92 -14.05
CA ASP A 116 -9.25 2.97 -15.07
C ASP A 116 -9.15 2.40 -16.50
N ILE A 117 -8.24 1.45 -16.73
CA ILE A 117 -8.13 0.75 -18.03
C ILE A 117 -9.42 0.00 -18.35
N CYS A 118 -9.99 -0.73 -17.38
CA CYS A 118 -11.23 -1.47 -17.58
C CYS A 118 -12.40 -0.54 -17.94
N GLN A 119 -12.55 0.57 -17.22
CA GLN A 119 -13.61 1.55 -17.49
C GLN A 119 -13.45 2.17 -18.89
N ARG A 120 -12.27 2.68 -19.23
CA ARG A 120 -12.02 3.34 -20.53
C ARG A 120 -12.14 2.41 -21.72
N ASN A 121 -11.83 1.12 -21.54
CA ASN A 121 -11.89 0.12 -22.61
C ASN A 121 -13.14 -0.78 -22.54
N SER A 122 -14.15 -0.42 -21.74
CA SER A 122 -15.42 -1.16 -21.62
C SER A 122 -15.25 -2.64 -21.21
N ILE A 123 -14.18 -2.96 -20.46
CA ILE A 123 -13.96 -4.29 -19.88
C ILE A 123 -14.85 -4.42 -18.65
N LYS A 124 -15.99 -5.08 -18.80
CA LYS A 124 -17.02 -5.20 -17.74
C LYS A 124 -16.62 -6.12 -16.59
N LYS A 125 -15.68 -7.03 -16.84
CA LYS A 125 -15.24 -8.05 -15.87
C LYS A 125 -13.84 -8.54 -16.18
N LEU A 126 -13.00 -8.65 -15.16
CA LEU A 126 -11.75 -9.40 -15.19
C LEU A 126 -11.98 -10.85 -14.76
N VAL A 127 -11.43 -11.77 -15.54
CA VAL A 127 -11.51 -13.21 -15.29
C VAL A 127 -10.09 -13.76 -15.28
N TRP A 128 -9.68 -14.20 -14.09
CA TRP A 128 -8.44 -14.93 -13.86
C TRP A 128 -8.71 -16.43 -13.77
N SER A 129 -7.80 -17.24 -14.29
CA SER A 129 -7.78 -18.68 -14.08
C SER A 129 -6.40 -19.13 -13.62
N THR A 130 -6.34 -20.09 -12.71
CA THR A 130 -5.09 -20.77 -12.34
C THR A 130 -4.62 -21.75 -13.41
N VAL A 131 -5.48 -22.10 -14.37
CA VAL A 131 -5.15 -22.99 -15.49
C VAL A 131 -4.56 -22.18 -16.65
N LYS A 132 -3.28 -22.42 -16.97
CA LYS A 132 -2.56 -21.74 -18.07
C LYS A 132 -3.33 -21.77 -19.38
N ASN A 133 -3.88 -22.93 -19.77
CA ASN A 133 -4.61 -23.09 -21.02
C ASN A 133 -5.81 -22.13 -21.13
N ASN A 134 -6.48 -21.86 -20.00
CA ASN A 134 -7.60 -20.93 -19.99
C ASN A 134 -7.15 -19.50 -20.21
N ARG A 135 -6.01 -19.10 -19.62
CA ARG A 135 -5.43 -17.76 -19.78
C ARG A 135 -4.98 -17.51 -21.21
N VAL A 136 -4.16 -18.40 -21.78
CA VAL A 136 -3.57 -18.22 -23.13
C VAL A 136 -4.60 -18.28 -24.25
N ASN A 137 -5.67 -19.06 -24.07
CA ASN A 137 -6.73 -19.23 -25.08
C ASN A 137 -8.02 -18.47 -24.73
N HIS A 138 -8.00 -17.63 -23.68
CA HIS A 138 -9.16 -16.85 -23.24
C HIS A 138 -10.43 -17.69 -22.95
N VAL A 139 -10.26 -18.95 -22.53
CA VAL A 139 -11.36 -19.87 -22.24
C VAL A 139 -12.20 -19.33 -21.08
N GLY A 140 -13.52 -19.39 -21.21
CA GLY A 140 -14.44 -18.88 -20.19
C GLY A 140 -14.38 -17.36 -20.01
N GLY A 141 -13.88 -16.64 -21.01
CA GLY A 141 -13.72 -15.19 -20.95
C GLY A 141 -12.50 -14.73 -20.16
N CYS A 142 -11.52 -15.61 -19.91
CA CYS A 142 -10.25 -15.23 -19.28
C CYS A 142 -9.61 -14.07 -20.04
N ASN A 143 -9.27 -13.01 -19.32
CA ASN A 143 -8.69 -11.79 -19.89
C ASN A 143 -7.62 -11.16 -18.99
N MET A 144 -7.08 -11.97 -18.08
CA MET A 144 -5.87 -11.65 -17.34
C MET A 144 -4.80 -12.70 -17.68
N THR A 145 -3.63 -12.23 -18.08
CA THR A 145 -2.51 -13.07 -18.52
C THR A 145 -1.21 -12.64 -17.85
N VAL A 146 -0.22 -13.53 -17.86
CA VAL A 146 1.10 -13.26 -17.27
C VAL A 146 2.23 -13.69 -18.20
N HIS A 147 3.42 -13.08 -18.08
CA HIS A 147 4.56 -13.40 -18.95
C HIS A 147 4.93 -14.89 -18.92
N ARG A 148 4.86 -15.55 -17.75
CA ARG A 148 5.12 -16.98 -17.58
C ARG A 148 4.16 -17.89 -18.38
N ASP A 149 3.09 -17.35 -18.94
CA ASP A 149 2.21 -18.07 -19.87
C ASP A 149 2.88 -18.29 -21.24
N TYR A 150 3.74 -17.36 -21.67
CA TYR A 150 4.24 -17.31 -23.05
C TYR A 150 5.75 -17.54 -23.16
N ALA A 151 6.49 -17.43 -22.06
CA ALA A 151 7.93 -17.69 -22.02
C ALA A 151 8.33 -18.39 -20.72
N ALA A 152 9.46 -19.10 -20.74
CA ALA A 152 10.07 -19.70 -19.55
C ALA A 152 10.65 -18.62 -18.62
N LYS A 153 9.76 -17.95 -17.88
CA LYS A 153 10.05 -16.82 -17.00
C LYS A 153 9.30 -16.98 -15.68
N ALA A 154 9.83 -16.41 -14.59
CA ALA A 154 9.15 -16.32 -13.30
C ALA A 154 8.26 -15.07 -13.18
N CYS A 155 8.19 -14.19 -14.18
CA CYS A 155 7.36 -12.98 -14.12
C CYS A 155 5.86 -13.35 -14.07
N PRO A 156 5.06 -12.79 -13.14
CA PRO A 156 5.26 -11.53 -12.41
C PRO A 156 5.78 -11.68 -10.97
N GLY A 157 6.55 -12.73 -10.69
CA GLY A 157 6.90 -13.12 -9.33
C GLY A 157 5.69 -13.68 -8.59
N ASP A 158 5.94 -14.33 -7.46
CA ASP A 158 4.89 -15.07 -6.75
C ASP A 158 3.93 -14.12 -6.01
N TYR A 159 4.43 -13.00 -5.47
CA TYR A 159 3.58 -11.97 -4.85
C TYR A 159 2.39 -11.55 -5.72
N LEU A 160 2.65 -11.17 -6.97
CA LEU A 160 1.60 -10.73 -7.89
C LEU A 160 0.84 -11.92 -8.45
N TYR A 161 1.51 -13.01 -8.86
CA TYR A 161 0.85 -14.18 -9.44
C TYR A 161 -0.22 -14.75 -8.51
N ASP A 162 0.11 -14.95 -7.23
CA ASP A 162 -0.82 -15.48 -6.24
C ASP A 162 -1.99 -14.54 -5.93
N ARG A 163 -1.82 -13.23 -6.20
CA ARG A 163 -2.84 -12.20 -6.01
C ARG A 163 -3.68 -11.92 -7.25
N HIS A 164 -3.42 -12.53 -8.42
CA HIS A 164 -4.19 -12.24 -9.64
C HIS A 164 -5.70 -12.50 -9.46
N GLY A 165 -6.05 -13.59 -8.77
CA GLY A 165 -7.46 -13.89 -8.46
C GLY A 165 -8.09 -12.80 -7.58
N SER A 166 -7.36 -12.32 -6.56
CA SER A 166 -7.83 -11.23 -5.69
C SER A 166 -7.89 -9.88 -6.40
N ILE A 167 -6.95 -9.59 -7.29
CA ILE A 167 -6.97 -8.39 -8.15
C ILE A 167 -8.23 -8.43 -9.03
N ALA A 168 -8.47 -9.53 -9.74
CA ALA A 168 -9.67 -9.69 -10.57
C ALA A 168 -10.96 -9.48 -9.77
N ALA A 169 -11.05 -10.09 -8.59
CA ALA A 169 -12.21 -9.97 -7.72
C ALA A 169 -12.43 -8.53 -7.22
N GLU A 170 -11.36 -7.85 -6.80
CA GLU A 170 -11.44 -6.46 -6.32
C GLU A 170 -11.86 -5.50 -7.45
N ILE A 171 -11.27 -5.62 -8.64
CA ILE A 171 -11.65 -4.78 -9.78
C ILE A 171 -13.10 -5.04 -10.19
N ASN A 172 -13.53 -6.30 -10.25
CA ASN A 172 -14.93 -6.64 -10.54
C ASN A 172 -15.90 -6.03 -9.53
N LYS A 173 -15.53 -6.02 -8.24
CA LYS A 173 -16.31 -5.37 -7.20
C LYS A 173 -16.44 -3.87 -7.46
N ARG A 174 -15.33 -3.19 -7.79
CA ARG A 174 -15.34 -1.75 -8.09
C ARG A 174 -16.17 -1.42 -9.34
N LEU A 175 -16.03 -2.22 -10.40
CA LEU A 175 -16.81 -2.06 -11.64
C LEU A 175 -18.32 -2.30 -11.43
N GLY A 176 -18.70 -3.23 -10.55
CA GLY A 176 -20.10 -3.52 -10.22
C GLY A 176 -20.76 -2.50 -9.29
N GLY A 177 -19.99 -1.64 -8.62
CA GLY A 177 -20.46 -0.66 -7.64
C GLY A 177 -20.97 0.67 -8.20
N GLY A 178 -20.98 0.86 -9.53
CA GLY A 178 -21.35 2.13 -10.16
C GLY A 178 -20.20 3.13 -10.19
N SER A 179 -19.95 3.64 -11.40
CA SER A 179 -18.90 4.58 -11.81
C SER A 179 -18.57 5.67 -10.79
N SER A 180 -17.32 5.71 -10.33
CA SER A 180 -16.66 6.96 -9.94
C SER A 180 -15.45 7.16 -10.85
N THR A 181 -15.55 8.16 -11.72
CA THR A 181 -14.50 8.68 -12.61
C THR A 181 -13.28 9.12 -11.76
N PRO A 182 -12.04 9.02 -12.28
CA PRO A 182 -10.84 9.23 -11.48
C PRO A 182 -10.66 10.69 -11.08
N SER A 183 -10.56 10.96 -9.78
CA SER A 183 -10.08 12.23 -9.24
C SER A 183 -8.67 12.07 -8.68
N THR A 184 -7.76 12.89 -9.17
CA THR A 184 -6.48 13.30 -8.57
C THR A 184 -6.62 13.49 -7.04
N PRO A 185 -5.59 13.13 -6.24
CA PRO A 185 -5.79 12.62 -4.89
C PRO A 185 -6.39 13.68 -3.98
N THR A 186 -7.52 13.34 -3.37
CA THR A 186 -8.04 14.03 -2.19
C THR A 186 -8.43 12.97 -1.16
N THR A 187 -7.66 12.97 -0.07
CA THR A 187 -8.01 12.63 1.30
C THR A 187 -9.38 11.97 1.57
N GLY A 188 -9.33 10.76 2.14
CA GLY A 188 -10.24 10.31 3.20
C GLY A 188 -11.52 9.57 2.79
N SER A 189 -11.53 8.25 2.99
CA SER A 189 -12.64 7.64 3.75
C SER A 189 -12.14 7.51 5.18
N GLU A 190 -12.91 8.03 6.14
CA GLU A 190 -12.55 8.13 7.55
C GLU A 190 -12.15 6.77 8.12
N GLN A 191 -10.85 6.54 8.14
CA GLN A 191 -10.21 5.55 8.98
C GLN A 191 -10.27 6.12 10.38
N THR A 192 -11.25 5.69 11.18
CA THR A 192 -11.30 6.10 12.58
C THR A 192 -10.04 5.57 13.26
N ALA A 193 -9.09 6.46 13.54
CA ALA A 193 -7.89 6.14 14.29
C ALA A 193 -8.33 5.76 15.70
N THR A 194 -8.29 4.46 16.01
CA THR A 194 -8.65 3.92 17.31
C THR A 194 -7.43 3.18 17.85
N ASN A 195 -6.93 3.60 19.01
CA ASN A 195 -5.82 2.94 19.70
C ASN A 195 -6.36 2.25 20.95
N TYR A 196 -6.52 0.93 20.90
CA TYR A 196 -6.89 0.13 22.07
C TYR A 196 -6.30 -1.28 21.99
N THR A 197 -6.18 -1.94 23.13
CA THR A 197 -5.67 -3.30 23.21
C THR A 197 -6.80 -4.32 23.17
N VAL A 198 -6.53 -5.44 22.51
CA VAL A 198 -7.40 -6.61 22.48
C VAL A 198 -6.64 -7.84 22.94
N LYS A 199 -7.31 -8.75 23.62
CA LYS A 199 -6.77 -10.07 23.96
C LYS A 199 -7.32 -11.10 22.99
N VAL A 200 -6.42 -11.78 22.29
CA VAL A 200 -6.70 -12.92 21.42
C VAL A 200 -6.47 -14.19 22.23
N THR A 201 -7.48 -15.06 22.31
CA THR A 201 -7.35 -16.39 22.92
C THR A 201 -7.36 -17.52 21.89
N ALA A 202 -7.84 -17.25 20.67
CA ALA A 202 -7.85 -18.21 19.58
C ALA A 202 -6.44 -18.50 19.04
N THR A 203 -6.13 -19.77 18.79
CA THR A 203 -4.83 -20.22 18.26
C THR A 203 -4.75 -20.20 16.73
N ASP A 204 -5.88 -20.03 16.06
CA ASP A 204 -6.07 -20.13 14.61
C ASP A 204 -6.78 -18.89 14.02
N LEU A 205 -6.75 -17.76 14.73
CA LEU A 205 -7.32 -16.51 14.21
C LEU A 205 -6.49 -15.99 13.03
N ASN A 206 -7.13 -15.84 11.88
CA ASN A 206 -6.48 -15.43 10.65
C ASN A 206 -6.11 -13.94 10.68
N ILE A 207 -4.86 -13.62 10.37
CA ILE A 207 -4.44 -12.28 9.97
C ILE A 207 -4.75 -12.12 8.49
N ARG A 208 -5.46 -11.06 8.12
CA ARG A 208 -5.86 -10.72 6.76
C ARG A 208 -5.12 -9.49 6.25
N SER A 209 -4.91 -9.40 4.94
CA SER A 209 -4.26 -8.24 4.33
C SER A 209 -5.13 -6.97 4.36
N GLY A 210 -6.43 -7.11 4.64
CA GLY A 210 -7.39 -6.02 4.76
C GLY A 210 -8.59 -6.42 5.63
N PRO A 211 -9.51 -5.48 5.91
CA PRO A 211 -10.66 -5.73 6.76
C PRO A 211 -11.72 -6.54 6.02
N GLY A 212 -11.62 -7.87 6.08
CA GLY A 212 -12.61 -8.79 5.49
C GLY A 212 -12.06 -10.19 5.24
N THR A 213 -12.94 -11.19 5.25
CA THR A 213 -12.63 -12.57 4.84
C THR A 213 -12.32 -12.68 3.36
N ASN A 214 -12.71 -11.69 2.56
CA ASN A 214 -12.37 -11.55 1.14
C ASN A 214 -10.91 -11.11 0.91
N TYR A 215 -10.17 -10.72 1.96
CA TYR A 215 -8.76 -10.37 1.87
C TYR A 215 -7.84 -11.57 2.10
N GLY A 216 -6.64 -11.52 1.52
CA GLY A 216 -5.65 -12.59 1.59
C GLY A 216 -5.23 -12.91 3.03
N ARG A 217 -5.11 -14.19 3.36
CA ARG A 217 -4.61 -14.65 4.66
C ARG A 217 -3.09 -14.49 4.70
N LYS A 218 -2.59 -13.78 5.71
CA LYS A 218 -1.15 -13.55 5.95
C LYS A 218 -0.53 -14.48 7.00
N GLY A 219 -1.36 -15.27 7.68
CA GLY A 219 -0.94 -16.19 8.72
C GLY A 219 -1.98 -16.27 9.84
N PHE A 220 -1.55 -16.82 10.96
CA PHE A 220 -2.34 -16.86 12.19
C PHE A 220 -1.74 -15.90 13.20
N ILE A 221 -2.60 -15.25 13.98
CA ILE A 221 -2.15 -14.51 15.15
C ILE A 221 -2.09 -15.48 16.34
N ALA A 222 -0.96 -15.48 17.05
CA ALA A 222 -0.82 -16.29 18.25
C ALA A 222 -1.71 -15.72 19.38
N PRO A 223 -2.16 -16.53 20.36
CA PRO A 223 -2.81 -15.99 21.55
C PRO A 223 -1.93 -14.97 22.26
N GLY A 224 -2.53 -13.87 22.74
CA GLY A 224 -1.77 -12.76 23.32
C GLY A 224 -2.55 -11.44 23.35
N VAL A 225 -1.87 -10.37 23.76
CA VAL A 225 -2.44 -9.01 23.78
C VAL A 225 -1.85 -8.19 22.64
N TYR A 226 -2.72 -7.52 21.87
CA TYR A 226 -2.35 -6.79 20.67
C TYR A 226 -2.98 -5.41 20.62
N THR A 227 -2.29 -4.45 20.01
CA THR A 227 -2.83 -3.09 19.80
C THR A 227 -3.51 -3.00 18.44
N ILE A 228 -4.76 -2.56 18.44
CA ILE A 228 -5.51 -2.15 17.25
C ILE A 228 -5.30 -0.66 17.04
N VAL A 229 -5.01 -0.24 15.80
CA VAL A 229 -4.73 1.16 15.41
C VAL A 229 -5.78 1.75 14.46
N ALA A 230 -6.65 0.89 13.92
CA ALA A 230 -7.77 1.29 13.09
C ALA A 230 -8.82 0.20 13.11
N GLU A 231 -10.09 0.60 13.06
CA GLU A 231 -11.19 -0.30 12.78
C GLU A 231 -11.73 -0.06 11.38
N ALA A 232 -12.31 -1.10 10.77
CA ALA A 232 -13.04 -0.97 9.52
C ALA A 232 -14.13 -2.03 9.43
N ASP A 233 -15.18 -1.72 8.67
CA ASP A 233 -16.19 -2.70 8.30
C ASP A 233 -15.65 -3.61 7.19
N GLY A 234 -16.09 -4.87 7.19
CA GLY A 234 -15.55 -5.87 6.29
C GLY A 234 -16.28 -7.20 6.38
N THR A 235 -16.34 -7.95 5.28
CA THR A 235 -17.09 -9.21 5.24
C THR A 235 -16.56 -10.23 6.25
N GLY A 236 -17.45 -10.99 6.89
CA GLY A 236 -17.06 -12.11 7.77
C GLY A 236 -16.52 -11.72 9.16
N ALA A 237 -16.74 -10.48 9.59
CA ALA A 237 -16.68 -10.06 10.99
C ALA A 237 -17.65 -8.90 11.23
N THR A 238 -18.07 -8.68 12.46
CA THR A 238 -18.80 -7.47 12.88
C THR A 238 -17.91 -6.24 12.74
N LYS A 239 -16.62 -6.38 13.06
CA LYS A 239 -15.61 -5.34 12.84
C LYS A 239 -14.23 -5.96 12.63
N TRP A 240 -13.39 -5.27 11.87
CA TRP A 240 -11.99 -5.65 11.66
C TRP A 240 -11.07 -4.67 12.36
N GLY A 241 -10.01 -5.17 12.98
CA GLY A 241 -9.00 -4.36 13.67
C GLY A 241 -7.63 -4.49 12.99
N LYS A 242 -7.04 -3.36 12.62
CA LYS A 242 -5.67 -3.29 12.08
C LYS A 242 -4.67 -3.39 13.21
N LEU A 243 -3.75 -4.34 13.13
CA LEU A 243 -2.68 -4.51 14.12
C LEU A 243 -1.64 -3.39 14.00
N LYS A 244 -1.20 -2.85 15.14
CA LYS A 244 -0.12 -1.83 15.22
C LYS A 244 1.19 -2.29 14.58
N SER A 245 1.47 -3.59 14.63
CA SER A 245 2.65 -4.18 13.99
C SER A 245 2.64 -4.05 12.46
N GLY A 246 1.53 -3.63 11.85
CA GLY A 246 1.39 -3.49 10.40
C GLY A 246 1.19 -4.80 9.65
N VAL A 247 1.25 -5.95 10.35
CA VAL A 247 1.18 -7.27 9.73
C VAL A 247 -0.17 -7.52 9.05
N GLY A 248 -1.27 -6.96 9.56
CA GLY A 248 -2.57 -7.06 8.91
C GLY A 248 -3.74 -6.77 9.83
N TRP A 249 -4.91 -7.27 9.43
CA TRP A 249 -6.19 -7.08 10.09
C TRP A 249 -6.65 -8.41 10.70
N ILE A 250 -7.27 -8.35 11.87
CA ILE A 250 -7.91 -9.50 12.51
C ILE A 250 -9.39 -9.20 12.71
N SER A 251 -10.21 -10.26 12.71
CA SER A 251 -11.62 -10.12 13.08
C SER A 251 -11.71 -9.81 14.58
N LEU A 252 -12.44 -8.75 14.92
CA LEU A 252 -12.66 -8.33 16.31
C LEU A 252 -13.75 -9.16 17.02
N ASP A 253 -14.42 -10.04 16.29
CA ASP A 253 -15.42 -10.96 16.87
C ASP A 253 -14.75 -12.06 17.71
N TYR A 254 -13.45 -12.30 17.48
CA TYR A 254 -12.66 -13.34 18.13
C TYR A 254 -11.67 -12.80 19.16
N VAL A 255 -11.90 -11.58 19.66
CA VAL A 255 -11.04 -10.94 20.65
C VAL A 255 -11.87 -10.32 21.77
N THR A 256 -11.31 -10.27 22.97
CA THR A 256 -11.92 -9.49 24.06
C THR A 256 -11.26 -8.13 24.14
N LYS A 257 -12.06 -7.06 24.07
CA LYS A 257 -11.59 -5.71 24.34
C LYS A 257 -11.23 -5.64 25.83
N THR A 258 -9.96 -5.46 26.14
CA THR A 258 -9.50 -5.18 27.49
C THR A 258 -9.54 -3.66 27.65
N GLY A 259 -10.67 -3.08 28.12
CA GLY A 259 -10.85 -1.63 28.30
C GLY A 259 -9.76 -1.01 29.21
N THR A 260 -9.42 0.28 29.15
CA THR A 260 -10.16 1.46 28.65
C THR A 260 -9.16 2.56 28.26
N GLY A 261 -9.43 3.24 27.13
CA GLY A 261 -9.10 4.65 26.86
C GLY A 261 -7.68 5.18 27.09
N ALA A 262 -6.87 5.19 26.03
CA ALA A 262 -6.12 6.40 25.71
C ALA A 262 -6.80 7.03 24.49
N THR A 263 -7.72 7.97 24.74
CA THR A 263 -8.07 9.01 23.77
C THR A 263 -6.77 9.50 23.17
N ALA A 264 -6.66 9.57 21.84
CA ALA A 264 -5.50 10.21 21.22
C ALA A 264 -5.32 11.56 21.91
N ALA A 265 -4.20 11.73 22.63
CA ALA A 265 -3.92 12.96 23.34
C ALA A 265 -3.99 14.10 22.31
N PRO A 266 -4.63 15.22 22.63
CA PRO A 266 -4.70 16.34 21.70
C PRO A 266 -3.29 16.66 21.21
N ALA A 267 -3.14 16.91 19.90
CA ALA A 267 -1.84 17.19 19.30
C ALA A 267 -1.11 18.28 20.12
N ILE A 268 0.05 17.92 20.67
CA ILE A 268 0.88 18.83 21.45
C ILE A 268 1.42 19.88 20.47
N LYS A 269 1.00 21.13 20.66
CA LYS A 269 1.42 22.29 19.85
C LYS A 269 2.08 23.33 20.74
N VAL A 270 2.76 24.30 20.13
CA VAL A 270 3.24 25.48 20.87
C VAL A 270 2.07 26.15 21.59
N GLY A 271 2.23 26.40 22.88
CA GLY A 271 1.19 26.92 23.78
C GLY A 271 0.37 25.85 24.53
N SER A 272 0.46 24.57 24.17
CA SER A 272 -0.22 23.49 24.91
C SER A 272 0.24 23.43 26.36
N LYS A 273 -0.70 23.13 27.28
CA LYS A 273 -0.37 22.70 28.64
C LYS A 273 -0.15 21.20 28.64
N VAL A 274 0.91 20.73 29.30
CA VAL A 274 1.28 19.31 29.35
C VAL A 274 1.73 18.87 30.74
N THR A 275 1.57 17.61 31.09
CA THR A 275 2.27 16.94 32.20
C THR A 275 3.42 16.10 31.64
N ILE A 276 4.41 15.79 32.48
CA ILE A 276 5.53 14.91 32.13
C ILE A 276 5.34 13.55 32.82
N ASP A 277 5.44 12.46 32.07
CA ASP A 277 5.38 11.10 32.62
C ASP A 277 6.57 10.79 33.56
N ASP A 278 6.32 9.96 34.56
CA ASP A 278 7.39 9.41 35.37
C ASP A 278 8.32 8.54 34.52
N GLY A 279 9.64 8.65 34.77
CA GLY A 279 10.65 7.96 33.97
C GLY A 279 10.99 8.65 32.65
N ALA A 280 10.47 9.86 32.41
CA ALA A 280 10.92 10.70 31.31
C ALA A 280 12.41 11.02 31.41
N VAL A 281 13.02 11.32 30.25
CA VAL A 281 14.40 11.81 30.17
C VAL A 281 14.42 13.18 29.49
N TYR A 282 15.38 14.01 29.87
CA TYR A 282 15.63 15.27 29.20
C TYR A 282 16.11 15.05 27.75
N GLY A 283 15.66 15.90 26.85
CA GLY A 283 16.01 15.93 25.43
C GLY A 283 17.05 17.00 25.09
N GLY A 284 17.00 17.48 23.85
CA GLY A 284 17.76 18.59 23.33
C GLY A 284 19.14 18.22 22.80
N LEU A 285 19.99 19.23 22.63
CA LEU A 285 21.42 19.11 22.31
C LEU A 285 22.33 19.47 23.50
N ALA A 286 21.74 19.65 24.69
CA ALA A 286 22.47 19.94 25.91
C ALA A 286 23.11 18.67 26.51
N THR A 287 24.10 18.85 27.39
CA THR A 287 24.77 17.78 28.14
C THR A 287 23.84 17.03 29.11
N THR A 288 22.65 17.56 29.36
CA THR A 288 21.60 16.94 30.18
C THR A 288 20.76 15.92 29.42
N ARG A 289 20.88 15.83 28.09
CA ARG A 289 20.12 14.86 27.29
C ARG A 289 20.32 13.43 27.80
N GLY A 290 19.23 12.69 27.96
CA GLY A 290 19.22 11.31 28.42
C GLY A 290 19.26 11.15 29.94
N LYS A 291 19.46 12.24 30.72
CA LYS A 291 19.30 12.19 32.17
C LYS A 291 17.82 12.09 32.54
N ALA A 292 17.52 11.34 33.58
CA ALA A 292 16.17 11.20 34.12
C ALA A 292 15.61 12.57 34.56
N VAL A 293 14.35 12.83 34.23
CA VAL A 293 13.57 13.91 34.81
C VAL A 293 13.25 13.50 36.25
N PRO A 294 13.61 14.31 37.27
CA PRO A 294 13.33 13.96 38.67
C PRO A 294 11.83 13.83 38.94
N SER A 295 11.45 12.95 39.86
CA SER A 295 10.05 12.75 40.29
C SER A 295 9.38 14.01 40.84
N GLY A 296 10.16 15.00 41.30
CA GLY A 296 9.64 16.31 41.70
C GLY A 296 9.18 17.19 40.53
N VAL A 297 9.58 16.84 39.29
CA VAL A 297 9.32 17.56 38.04
C VAL A 297 8.34 16.78 37.16
N SER A 298 8.29 15.45 37.24
CA SER A 298 7.29 14.61 36.56
C SER A 298 6.02 14.39 37.39
N GLY A 299 5.04 13.73 36.80
CA GLY A 299 3.79 13.33 37.42
C GLY A 299 2.57 14.19 37.03
N PRO A 300 1.35 13.69 37.31
CA PRO A 300 0.10 14.26 36.80
C PRO A 300 -0.26 15.63 37.39
N ASN A 301 0.35 16.02 38.51
CA ASN A 301 0.05 17.25 39.21
C ASN A 301 0.90 18.45 38.74
N ARG A 302 1.87 18.21 37.85
CA ARG A 302 2.80 19.24 37.34
C ARG A 302 2.44 19.59 35.91
N LYS A 303 2.07 20.86 35.68
CA LYS A 303 1.69 21.35 34.35
C LYS A 303 2.75 22.30 33.81
N TYR A 304 3.06 22.13 32.53
CA TYR A 304 4.07 22.86 31.79
C TYR A 304 3.51 23.44 30.51
N THR A 305 4.09 24.53 30.04
CA THR A 305 3.71 25.16 28.78
C THR A 305 4.73 24.82 27.71
N VAL A 306 4.25 24.32 26.56
CA VAL A 306 5.10 24.08 25.39
C VAL A 306 5.51 25.42 24.79
N LYS A 307 6.79 25.77 24.91
CA LYS A 307 7.38 26.98 24.34
C LYS A 307 7.80 26.79 22.89
N GLN A 308 8.33 25.61 22.56
CA GLN A 308 8.84 25.29 21.24
C GLN A 308 8.75 23.79 20.98
N LEU A 309 8.62 23.40 19.71
CA LEU A 309 8.76 22.04 19.24
C LEU A 309 9.97 21.95 18.31
N ALA A 310 10.72 20.85 18.40
CA ALA A 310 11.85 20.58 17.51
C ALA A 310 12.13 19.08 17.44
N THR A 311 12.88 18.67 16.42
CA THR A 311 13.39 17.31 16.29
C THR A 311 14.89 17.30 16.59
N HIS A 312 15.32 16.53 17.60
CA HIS A 312 16.73 16.36 17.93
C HIS A 312 17.14 14.89 17.85
N LYS A 313 18.11 14.56 17.00
CA LYS A 313 18.56 13.18 16.74
C LYS A 313 17.39 12.22 16.39
N GLY A 314 16.46 12.69 15.57
CA GLY A 314 15.32 11.89 15.09
C GLY A 314 14.15 11.78 16.07
N GLU A 315 14.24 12.36 17.28
CA GLU A 315 13.16 12.36 18.26
C GLU A 315 12.46 13.72 18.28
N GLU A 316 11.12 13.74 18.24
CA GLU A 316 10.34 14.95 18.45
C GLU A 316 10.28 15.31 19.95
N GLU A 317 10.61 16.55 20.26
CA GLU A 317 10.73 17.05 21.63
C GLU A 317 10.06 18.42 21.77
N ALA A 318 9.63 18.73 23.00
CA ALA A 318 9.07 20.02 23.37
C ALA A 318 9.96 20.72 24.40
N LEU A 319 10.20 22.01 24.20
CA LEU A 319 10.82 22.88 25.18
C LEU A 319 9.74 23.35 26.16
N LEU A 320 9.90 23.01 27.44
CA LEU A 320 8.94 23.37 28.47
C LEU A 320 9.35 24.68 29.15
N GLN A 321 8.44 25.66 29.19
CA GLN A 321 8.73 27.02 29.62
C GLN A 321 9.21 27.10 31.08
N GLU A 322 8.60 26.35 31.98
CA GLU A 322 8.79 26.47 33.43
C GLU A 322 10.07 25.78 33.93
N ILE A 323 10.63 24.84 33.15
CA ILE A 323 11.88 24.14 33.47
C ILE A 323 12.99 24.38 32.44
N VAL A 324 12.69 25.16 31.40
CA VAL A 324 13.60 25.54 30.30
C VAL A 324 14.37 24.32 29.75
N SER A 325 13.68 23.19 29.65
CA SER A 325 14.28 21.91 29.28
C SER A 325 13.46 21.21 28.22
N TRP A 326 14.14 20.50 27.34
CA TRP A 326 13.52 19.68 26.31
C TRP A 326 13.07 18.35 26.91
N VAL A 327 11.90 17.86 26.51
CA VAL A 327 11.38 16.52 26.85
C VAL A 327 10.75 15.92 25.61
N ALA A 328 10.99 14.63 25.34
CA ALA A 328 10.41 13.96 24.18
C ALA A 328 8.88 13.90 24.27
N LEU A 329 8.21 14.13 23.14
CA LEU A 329 6.73 14.19 23.07
C LEU A 329 6.08 12.91 23.59
N LYS A 330 6.74 11.75 23.43
CA LYS A 330 6.27 10.46 23.93
C LYS A 330 6.13 10.36 25.45
N TYR A 331 6.70 11.30 26.20
CA TYR A 331 6.60 11.39 27.67
C TYR A 331 5.72 12.56 28.13
N LEU A 332 5.01 13.22 27.21
CA LEU A 332 4.20 14.38 27.50
C LEU A 332 2.73 14.06 27.26
N ASN A 333 1.89 14.48 28.20
CA ASN A 333 0.44 14.36 28.07
C ASN A 333 -0.17 15.76 28.05
N ALA A 334 -0.93 16.09 27.01
CA ALA A 334 -1.68 17.34 26.98
C ALA A 334 -2.77 17.37 28.07
N VAL A 335 -2.94 18.53 28.72
CA VAL A 335 -3.91 18.77 29.81
C VAL A 335 -4.69 20.05 29.63
#